data_AF-A0A1B1B119-F1
#
_entry.id   AF-A0A1B1B119-F1
#
_cell.length_a   1.000
_cell.length_b   1.000
_cell.length_c   1.000
_cell.angle_alpha   90.00
_cell.angle_beta   90.00
_cell.angle_gamma   90.00
#
_symmetry.space_group_name_H-M   'P 1'
#
loop_
_entity.id
_entity.type
_entity.pdbx_description
1 polymer ?
#
loop_
_entity_poly.entity_id
_entity_poly.type
_entity_poly.pdbx_seq_one_letter_code
_entity_poly.pdbx_strand_id
1 'polypeptide(L)'
;MPSSAGNVLISRKAPVADRGAADRVLASGAVGRVAIGSAGAGSYSCLPVLSRAVATERPGIELVLRGKTHAGEALGQIAGDTLDLGFVSLPVRRGITARVVRREPLLVALPDSHPPAARTDIPLTERAREPFVTFPASRGSAVREAMAQACHDAGFVPRIVQEAPDVYTLPALVGAGVGVDIVVASADAIRLDQVCFRPLAGPDVPVLPIALAWRTGNRSAALDAMLRVAERVLPTSAESDR
;
A
#
# COMPACT_ATOMS: atom_id res chain seq x y z
N MET A 1 6.78 -15.10 18.40
CA MET A 1 8.06 -15.25 17.68
C MET A 1 8.15 -14.15 16.63
N PRO A 2 9.23 -13.37 16.53
CA PRO A 2 9.33 -12.37 15.48
C PRO A 2 9.55 -13.09 14.15
N SER A 3 8.63 -12.87 13.21
CA SER A 3 8.77 -13.30 11.81
C SER A 3 10.05 -12.68 11.26
N SER A 4 10.95 -13.51 10.73
CA SER A 4 12.11 -13.04 9.97
C SER A 4 11.60 -12.32 8.73
N ALA A 5 11.49 -10.99 8.81
CA ALA A 5 11.24 -10.15 7.64
C ALA A 5 12.45 -10.32 6.70
N GLY A 6 12.29 -11.19 5.70
CA GLY A 6 13.26 -11.37 4.64
C GLY A 6 13.46 -10.04 3.93
N ASN A 7 14.71 -9.59 3.87
CA ASN A 7 15.06 -8.40 3.09
C ASN A 7 15.19 -8.81 1.64
N VAL A 8 14.49 -8.10 0.75
CA VAL A 8 14.65 -8.28 -0.69
C VAL A 8 15.49 -7.10 -1.20
N LEU A 9 16.66 -7.43 -1.76
CA LEU A 9 17.54 -6.47 -2.39
C LEU A 9 17.22 -6.39 -3.87
N ILE A 10 16.90 -5.20 -4.37
CA ILE A 10 16.83 -4.93 -5.80
C ILE A 10 18.08 -4.09 -6.11
N SER A 11 19.18 -4.74 -6.51
CA SER A 11 20.46 -4.08 -6.78
C SER A 11 21.04 -4.47 -8.14
N ARG A 12 21.59 -3.47 -8.85
CA ARG A 12 22.79 -3.63 -9.67
C ARG A 12 23.94 -2.97 -8.90
N LYS A 13 24.97 -3.73 -8.52
CA LYS A 13 26.15 -3.21 -7.81
C LYS A 13 26.86 -2.17 -8.69
N ALA A 14 27.05 -0.95 -8.19
CA ALA A 14 28.01 0.00 -8.75
C ALA A 14 29.41 -0.25 -8.13
N PRO A 15 30.51 -0.05 -8.89
CA PRO A 15 31.87 -0.23 -8.38
C PRO A 15 32.24 0.86 -7.35
N VAL A 16 33.09 0.50 -6.38
CA VAL A 16 33.54 1.37 -5.28
C VAL A 16 34.60 2.36 -5.80
N ALA A 17 34.48 3.65 -5.47
CA ALA A 17 35.44 4.71 -5.80
C ALA A 17 36.00 5.40 -4.54
N ASP A 18 37.15 6.09 -4.69
CA ASP A 18 37.95 6.81 -3.68
C ASP A 18 37.13 7.64 -2.65
N ARG A 19 37.55 7.67 -1.37
CA ARG A 19 36.77 8.18 -0.21
C ARG A 19 36.37 9.66 -0.34
N GLY A 20 37.23 10.54 -0.84
CA GLY A 20 36.90 11.97 -1.02
C GLY A 20 35.99 12.23 -2.23
N ALA A 21 36.04 11.37 -3.24
CA ALA A 21 35.05 11.35 -4.31
C ALA A 21 33.74 10.71 -3.84
N ALA A 22 33.81 9.68 -2.98
CA ALA A 22 32.67 8.98 -2.40
C ALA A 22 31.80 9.92 -1.56
N ASP A 23 32.37 10.78 -0.71
CA ASP A 23 31.59 11.72 0.11
C ASP A 23 30.82 12.74 -0.75
N ARG A 24 31.42 13.24 -1.84
CA ARG A 24 30.73 14.13 -2.80
C ARG A 24 29.68 13.39 -3.65
N VAL A 25 29.95 12.14 -4.00
CA VAL A 25 29.03 11.27 -4.73
C VAL A 25 27.83 10.86 -3.86
N LEU A 26 28.05 10.64 -2.56
CA LEU A 26 27.00 10.41 -1.56
C LEU A 26 26.17 11.68 -1.33
N ALA A 27 26.84 12.85 -1.17
CA ALA A 27 26.16 14.13 -0.98
C ALA A 27 25.31 14.57 -2.20
N SER A 28 25.68 14.14 -3.41
CA SER A 28 24.86 14.36 -4.62
C SER A 28 23.69 13.38 -4.77
N GLY A 29 23.63 12.36 -3.92
CA GLY A 29 22.68 11.25 -4.01
C GLY A 29 22.92 10.33 -5.20
N ALA A 30 24.06 10.45 -5.89
CA ALA A 30 24.40 9.61 -7.04
C ALA A 30 24.60 8.14 -6.63
N VAL A 31 25.03 7.91 -5.39
CA VAL A 31 25.08 6.60 -4.72
C VAL A 31 24.39 6.70 -3.36
N GLY A 32 23.77 5.61 -2.91
CA GLY A 32 23.20 5.53 -1.58
C GLY A 32 22.28 4.33 -1.42
N ARG A 33 21.61 4.25 -0.28
CA ARG A 33 20.68 3.17 0.05
C ARG A 33 19.37 3.77 0.53
N VAL A 34 18.26 3.24 0.05
CA VAL A 34 16.91 3.63 0.48
C VAL A 34 16.16 2.38 0.93
N ALA A 35 15.83 2.32 2.23
CA ALA A 35 14.98 1.30 2.81
C ALA A 35 13.50 1.65 2.58
N ILE A 36 12.79 0.78 1.86
CA ILE A 36 11.41 1.00 1.43
C ILE A 36 10.49 0.00 2.12
N GLY A 37 9.46 0.51 2.78
CA GLY A 37 8.35 -0.27 3.30
C GLY A 37 7.19 -0.32 2.31
N SER A 38 6.60 -1.50 2.17
CA SER A 38 5.40 -1.71 1.38
C SER A 38 4.24 -2.00 2.31
N ALA A 39 3.33 -1.03 2.49
CA ALA A 39 2.17 -1.20 3.37
C ALA A 39 0.86 -1.37 2.61
N GLY A 40 0.43 -2.62 2.49
CA GLY A 40 -0.85 -2.99 1.87
C GLY A 40 -0.81 -3.08 0.34
N ALA A 41 -1.96 -3.38 -0.26
CA ALA A 41 -2.04 -3.73 -1.68
C ALA A 41 -1.70 -2.58 -2.64
N GLY A 42 -1.89 -1.32 -2.23
CA GLY A 42 -1.63 -0.14 -3.07
C GLY A 42 -0.16 0.05 -3.45
N SER A 43 0.77 -0.56 -2.69
CA SER A 43 2.19 -0.55 -3.05
C SER A 43 2.49 -1.43 -4.27
N TYR A 44 1.69 -2.47 -4.55
CA TYR A 44 1.99 -3.43 -5.62
C TYR A 44 1.94 -2.82 -7.01
N SER A 45 1.11 -1.80 -7.23
CA SER A 45 1.06 -1.06 -8.49
C SER A 45 2.18 -0.02 -8.60
N CYS A 46 2.55 0.64 -7.51
CA CYS A 46 3.46 1.78 -7.55
C CYS A 46 4.94 1.39 -7.38
N LEU A 47 5.24 0.40 -6.54
CA LEU A 47 6.60 -0.01 -6.21
C LEU A 47 7.37 -0.54 -7.44
N PRO A 48 6.80 -1.39 -8.31
CA PRO A 48 7.52 -1.85 -9.51
C PRO A 48 7.84 -0.71 -10.48
N VAL A 49 6.93 0.24 -10.65
CA VAL A 49 7.11 1.43 -11.52
C VAL A 49 8.26 2.28 -11.01
N LEU A 50 8.23 2.62 -9.72
CA LEU A 50 9.27 3.43 -9.09
C LEU A 50 10.62 2.71 -9.08
N SER A 51 10.65 1.43 -8.70
CA SER A 51 11.89 0.65 -8.63
C SER A 51 12.56 0.55 -10.01
N ARG A 52 11.77 0.36 -11.07
CA ARG A 52 12.28 0.34 -12.44
C ARG A 52 12.90 1.68 -12.84
N ALA A 53 12.19 2.78 -12.61
CA ALA A 53 12.67 4.12 -12.98
C ALA A 53 13.95 4.49 -12.22
N VAL A 54 14.01 4.21 -10.92
CA VAL A 54 15.20 4.46 -10.10
C VAL A 54 16.38 3.60 -10.55
N ALA A 55 16.16 2.32 -10.85
CA ALA A 55 17.23 1.45 -11.36
C ALA A 55 17.81 1.91 -12.71
N THR A 56 17.00 2.54 -13.57
CA THR A 56 17.43 3.07 -14.86
C THR A 56 18.14 4.41 -14.72
N GLU A 57 17.59 5.34 -13.93
CA GLU A 57 18.07 6.74 -13.89
C GLU A 57 19.09 7.00 -12.79
N ARG A 58 19.05 6.21 -11.72
CA ARG A 58 19.89 6.34 -10.53
C ARG A 58 20.46 4.97 -10.14
N PRO A 59 21.25 4.31 -11.02
CA PRO A 59 21.74 2.95 -10.78
C PRO A 59 22.66 2.82 -9.55
N GLY A 60 23.20 3.92 -9.03
CA GLY A 60 23.96 3.93 -7.77
C GLY A 60 23.11 3.90 -6.50
N ILE A 61 21.78 4.06 -6.61
CA ILE A 61 20.87 3.96 -5.46
C ILE A 61 20.44 2.50 -5.28
N GLU A 62 20.83 1.90 -4.15
CA GLU A 62 20.41 0.58 -3.72
C GLU A 62 19.02 0.64 -3.06
N LEU A 63 18.08 -0.15 -3.57
CA LEU A 63 16.73 -0.26 -3.01
C LEU A 63 16.66 -1.50 -2.11
N VAL A 64 16.34 -1.27 -0.83
CA VAL A 64 16.12 -2.35 0.13
C VAL A 64 14.66 -2.42 0.51
N LEU A 65 13.98 -3.45 0.02
CA LEU A 65 12.60 -3.71 0.39
C LEU A 65 12.55 -4.41 1.75
N ARG A 66 11.86 -3.78 2.70
CA ARG A 66 11.45 -4.41 3.95
C ARG A 66 10.03 -4.94 3.77
N GLY A 67 9.89 -6.27 3.84
CA GLY A 67 8.62 -6.95 3.58
C GLY A 67 7.59 -6.87 4.72
N LYS A 68 6.33 -7.14 4.36
CA LYS A 68 5.13 -7.33 5.21
C LYS A 68 5.01 -6.34 6.37
N THR A 69 4.52 -5.14 6.08
CA THR A 69 4.27 -4.15 7.11
C THR A 69 2.86 -3.58 6.90
N HIS A 70 2.05 -3.49 7.94
CA HIS A 70 0.77 -2.76 7.84
C HIS A 70 1.03 -1.25 7.83
N ALA A 71 0.08 -0.43 7.36
CA ALA A 71 0.29 1.02 7.21
C ALA A 71 0.76 1.67 8.52
N GLY A 72 0.13 1.32 9.66
CA GLY A 72 0.54 1.80 10.99
C GLY A 72 1.97 1.39 11.37
N GLU A 73 2.36 0.14 11.12
CA GLU A 73 3.71 -0.36 11.41
C GLU A 73 4.78 0.36 10.54
N ALA A 74 4.46 0.65 9.28
CA ALA A 74 5.37 1.32 8.34
C ALA A 74 5.59 2.78 8.75
N LEU A 75 4.52 3.48 9.12
CA LEU A 75 4.61 4.82 9.71
C LEU A 75 5.48 4.79 10.96
N GLY A 76 5.28 3.78 11.83
CA GLY A 76 6.10 3.39 12.97
C GLY A 76 7.60 3.40 12.67
N GLN A 77 7.98 2.61 11.68
CA GLN A 77 9.36 2.42 11.23
C GLN A 77 9.97 3.68 10.59
N ILE A 78 9.18 4.48 9.85
CA ILE A 78 9.66 5.74 9.26
C ILE A 78 10.08 6.75 10.33
N ALA A 79 9.26 6.95 11.37
CA ALA A 79 9.70 7.84 12.46
C ALA A 79 10.73 7.19 13.40
N GLY A 80 11.03 5.90 13.23
CA GLY A 80 12.12 5.21 13.92
C GLY A 80 13.43 5.11 13.12
N ASP A 81 13.52 5.70 11.91
CA ASP A 81 14.68 5.63 11.00
C ASP A 81 15.00 4.22 10.48
N THR A 82 14.13 3.23 10.71
CA THR A 82 14.34 1.89 10.16
C THR A 82 13.82 1.75 8.73
N LEU A 83 12.98 2.71 8.30
CA LEU A 83 12.52 2.91 6.93
C LEU A 83 12.77 4.36 6.50
N ASP A 84 13.23 4.54 5.27
CA ASP A 84 13.42 5.86 4.67
C ASP A 84 12.15 6.33 3.94
N LEU A 85 11.45 5.39 3.30
CA LEU A 85 10.27 5.64 2.47
C LEU A 85 9.23 4.53 2.70
N GLY A 86 7.95 4.88 2.72
CA GLY A 86 6.86 3.90 2.74
C GLY A 86 5.74 4.26 1.77
N PHE A 87 5.13 3.23 1.18
CA PHE A 87 3.80 3.34 0.58
C PHE A 87 2.76 3.14 1.67
N VAL A 88 1.97 4.16 1.97
CA VAL A 88 1.01 4.16 3.07
C VAL A 88 -0.31 4.80 2.65
N SER A 89 -1.40 4.44 3.31
CA SER A 89 -2.65 5.19 3.21
C SER A 89 -2.60 6.41 4.13
N LEU A 90 -3.29 7.49 3.74
CA LEU A 90 -3.53 8.64 4.61
C LEU A 90 -4.61 8.33 5.67
N PRO A 91 -4.61 9.04 6.82
CA PRO A 91 -3.69 10.11 7.23
C PRO A 91 -2.34 9.59 7.76
N VAL A 92 -1.31 10.45 7.76
CA VAL A 92 -0.02 10.19 8.43
C VAL A 92 0.09 10.94 9.75
N ARG A 93 0.93 10.44 10.66
CA ARG A 93 1.22 11.09 11.95
C ARG A 93 2.14 12.31 11.82
N ARG A 94 2.17 13.17 12.84
CA ARG A 94 3.09 14.33 12.92
C ARG A 94 4.55 13.90 12.72
N GLY A 95 5.33 14.75 12.07
CA GLY A 95 6.74 14.48 11.75
C GLY A 95 6.96 13.56 10.54
N ILE A 96 5.88 13.18 9.85
CA ILE A 96 5.93 12.45 8.58
C ILE A 96 5.34 13.35 7.49
N THR A 97 6.10 13.52 6.42
CA THR A 97 5.66 14.15 5.18
C THR A 97 5.11 13.07 4.26
N ALA A 98 3.99 13.35 3.59
CA ALA A 98 3.39 12.44 2.63
C ALA A 98 2.96 13.14 1.35
N ARG A 99 3.09 12.46 0.22
CA ARG A 99 2.60 12.90 -1.10
C ARG A 99 1.74 11.80 -1.71
N VAL A 100 0.48 12.13 -1.97
CA VAL A 100 -0.46 11.20 -2.62
C VAL A 100 0.04 10.91 -4.03
N VAL A 101 0.20 9.63 -4.35
CA VAL A 101 0.64 9.13 -5.66
C VAL A 101 -0.46 8.34 -6.37
N ARG A 102 -1.48 7.93 -5.62
CA ARG A 102 -2.60 7.17 -6.15
C ARG A 102 -3.83 7.33 -5.29
N ARG A 103 -4.99 7.16 -5.90
CA ARG A 103 -6.29 7.08 -5.25
C ARG A 103 -6.88 5.73 -5.58
N GLU A 104 -7.20 4.97 -4.55
CA GLU A 104 -7.71 3.60 -4.68
C GLU A 104 -9.21 3.59 -4.36
N PRO A 105 -10.08 3.35 -5.36
CA PRO A 105 -11.48 3.09 -5.06
C PRO A 105 -11.61 1.77 -4.30
N LEU A 106 -12.66 1.68 -3.49
CA LEU A 106 -13.00 0.46 -2.78
C LEU A 106 -13.79 -0.50 -3.68
N LEU A 107 -13.45 -1.78 -3.59
CA LEU A 107 -14.14 -2.88 -4.23
C LEU A 107 -14.68 -3.82 -3.15
N VAL A 108 -15.78 -4.52 -3.45
CA VAL A 108 -16.20 -5.68 -2.69
C VAL A 108 -15.53 -6.94 -3.25
N ALA A 109 -14.95 -7.75 -2.37
CA ALA A 109 -14.46 -9.09 -2.68
C ALA A 109 -15.53 -10.12 -2.28
N LEU A 110 -15.88 -11.00 -3.21
CA LEU A 110 -16.92 -12.00 -3.09
C LEU A 110 -16.40 -13.37 -3.55
N PRO A 111 -16.98 -14.48 -3.09
CA PRO A 111 -16.82 -15.77 -3.77
C PRO A 111 -17.24 -15.65 -5.25
N ASP A 112 -16.55 -16.36 -6.16
CA ASP A 112 -16.89 -16.41 -7.59
C ASP A 112 -18.31 -16.93 -7.86
N SER A 113 -18.76 -17.88 -7.04
CA SER A 113 -20.08 -18.50 -7.04
C SER A 113 -21.19 -17.62 -6.43
N HIS A 114 -20.83 -16.42 -5.93
CA HIS A 114 -21.77 -15.55 -5.23
C HIS A 114 -22.77 -14.90 -6.22
N PRO A 115 -24.09 -14.84 -5.95
CA PRO A 115 -25.07 -14.38 -6.95
C PRO A 115 -24.81 -12.95 -7.51
N PRO A 116 -24.45 -11.95 -6.68
CA PRO A 116 -23.96 -10.65 -7.15
C PRO A 116 -22.68 -10.63 -7.99
N ALA A 117 -21.91 -11.72 -8.08
CA ALA A 117 -20.65 -11.75 -8.86
C ALA A 117 -20.88 -11.45 -10.35
N ALA A 118 -22.11 -11.64 -10.87
CA ALA A 118 -22.45 -11.30 -12.25
C ALA A 118 -22.75 -9.80 -12.48
N ARG A 119 -22.84 -8.97 -11.42
CA ARG A 119 -23.17 -7.53 -11.55
C ARG A 119 -21.95 -6.68 -11.91
N THR A 120 -22.19 -5.51 -12.50
CA THR A 120 -21.14 -4.50 -12.80
C THR A 120 -20.69 -3.74 -11.56
N ASP A 121 -21.63 -3.46 -10.66
CA ASP A 121 -21.43 -2.79 -9.38
C ASP A 121 -22.44 -3.33 -8.35
N ILE A 122 -22.13 -3.12 -7.07
CA ILE A 122 -22.90 -3.67 -5.95
C ILE A 122 -23.16 -2.59 -4.89
N PRO A 123 -24.42 -2.28 -4.57
CA PRO A 123 -24.77 -1.42 -3.44
C PRO A 123 -24.29 -2.06 -2.13
N LEU A 124 -23.53 -1.31 -1.34
CA LEU A 124 -22.98 -1.81 -0.09
C LEU A 124 -24.09 -2.20 0.91
N THR A 125 -25.24 -1.51 0.86
CA THR A 125 -26.42 -1.79 1.70
C THR A 125 -26.93 -3.22 1.54
N GLU A 126 -26.82 -3.83 0.36
CA GLU A 126 -27.21 -5.22 0.12
C GLU A 126 -26.32 -6.23 0.86
N ARG A 127 -25.16 -5.79 1.37
CA ARG A 127 -24.19 -6.63 2.09
C ARG A 127 -24.38 -6.61 3.59
N ALA A 128 -25.34 -5.85 4.12
CA ALA A 128 -25.53 -5.66 5.56
C ALA A 128 -25.76 -6.96 6.36
N ARG A 129 -26.21 -8.03 5.71
CA ARG A 129 -26.47 -9.35 6.34
C ARG A 129 -25.35 -10.36 6.14
N GLU A 130 -24.36 -10.04 5.31
CA GLU A 130 -23.25 -10.95 5.00
C GLU A 130 -22.28 -11.05 6.20
N PRO A 131 -21.64 -12.21 6.41
CA PRO A 131 -20.46 -12.28 7.26
C PRO A 131 -19.27 -11.58 6.58
N PHE A 132 -18.48 -10.83 7.35
CA PHE A 132 -17.29 -10.14 6.86
C PHE A 132 -16.00 -10.80 7.37
N VAL A 133 -15.01 -10.88 6.50
CA VAL A 133 -13.62 -11.20 6.86
C VAL A 133 -12.76 -9.97 6.61
N THR A 134 -11.81 -9.64 7.49
CA THR A 134 -10.99 -8.42 7.32
C THR A 134 -9.64 -8.50 8.04
N PHE A 135 -8.79 -7.48 7.94
CA PHE A 135 -7.51 -7.42 8.67
C PHE A 135 -7.72 -7.16 10.18
N PRO A 136 -6.80 -7.53 11.09
CA PRO A 136 -6.95 -7.25 12.53
C PRO A 136 -6.99 -5.75 12.85
N ALA A 137 -7.84 -5.36 13.80
CA ALA A 137 -7.95 -3.95 14.23
C ALA A 137 -6.64 -3.40 14.83
N SER A 138 -5.90 -4.27 15.52
CA SER A 138 -4.68 -3.92 16.26
C SER A 138 -3.50 -3.46 15.39
N ARG A 139 -3.60 -3.57 14.06
CA ARG A 139 -2.51 -3.27 13.13
C ARG A 139 -2.61 -1.93 12.41
N GLY A 140 -3.65 -1.13 12.69
CA GLY A 140 -3.84 0.18 12.07
C GLY A 140 -4.00 0.10 10.56
N SER A 141 -4.90 -0.77 10.09
CA SER A 141 -5.21 -0.92 8.67
C SER A 141 -6.20 0.15 8.23
N ALA A 142 -5.71 1.12 7.44
CA ALA A 142 -6.56 2.14 6.85
C ALA A 142 -7.65 1.57 5.93
N VAL A 143 -7.40 0.41 5.30
CA VAL A 143 -8.42 -0.29 4.49
C VAL A 143 -9.54 -0.82 5.37
N ARG A 144 -9.22 -1.39 6.54
CA ARG A 144 -10.25 -1.83 7.51
C ARG A 144 -11.06 -0.64 8.01
N GLU A 145 -10.40 0.47 8.34
CA GLU A 145 -11.08 1.69 8.78
C GLU A 145 -12.00 2.25 7.69
N ALA A 146 -11.54 2.30 6.44
CA ALA A 146 -12.34 2.72 5.30
C ALA A 146 -13.54 1.78 5.05
N MET A 147 -13.35 0.47 5.19
CA MET A 147 -14.43 -0.52 5.13
C MET A 147 -15.48 -0.27 6.22
N ALA A 148 -15.04 -0.12 7.48
CA ALA A 148 -15.93 0.09 8.60
C ALA A 148 -16.72 1.40 8.44
N GLN A 149 -16.06 2.47 7.98
CA GLN A 149 -16.69 3.75 7.68
C GLN A 149 -17.71 3.62 6.54
N ALA A 150 -17.34 2.96 5.44
CA ALA A 150 -18.26 2.74 4.31
C ALA A 150 -19.52 1.96 4.74
N CYS A 151 -19.37 0.90 5.55
CA CYS A 151 -20.49 0.16 6.09
C CYS A 151 -21.37 1.03 6.99
N HIS A 152 -20.75 1.81 7.87
CA HIS A 152 -21.44 2.75 8.76
C HIS A 152 -22.26 3.78 7.97
N ASP A 153 -21.67 4.37 6.92
CA ASP A 153 -22.34 5.36 6.06
C ASP A 153 -23.47 4.73 5.24
N ALA A 154 -23.34 3.44 4.90
CA ALA A 154 -24.41 2.61 4.33
C ALA A 154 -25.47 2.18 5.37
N GLY A 155 -25.34 2.57 6.63
CA GLY A 155 -26.34 2.35 7.68
C GLY A 155 -26.23 1.03 8.43
N PHE A 156 -25.08 0.35 8.41
CA PHE A 156 -24.89 -0.89 9.17
C PHE A 156 -23.48 -1.07 9.76
N VAL A 157 -23.37 -1.95 10.76
CA VAL A 157 -22.08 -2.36 11.33
C VAL A 157 -21.75 -3.75 10.78
N PRO A 158 -20.57 -3.96 10.15
CA PRO A 158 -20.23 -5.24 9.55
C PRO A 158 -20.02 -6.32 10.62
N ARG A 159 -20.62 -7.50 10.42
CA ARG A 159 -20.42 -8.65 11.31
C ARG A 159 -19.11 -9.36 10.96
N ILE A 160 -18.03 -8.99 11.63
CA ILE A 160 -16.71 -9.60 11.44
C ILE A 160 -16.71 -11.01 12.04
N VAL A 161 -16.55 -12.03 11.19
CA VAL A 161 -16.52 -13.46 11.61
C VAL A 161 -15.11 -14.05 11.66
N GLN A 162 -14.16 -13.45 10.93
CA GLN A 162 -12.78 -13.91 10.90
C GLN A 162 -11.84 -12.74 10.58
N GLU A 163 -10.67 -12.74 11.23
CA GLU A 163 -9.57 -11.84 10.90
C GLU A 163 -8.47 -12.57 10.15
N ALA A 164 -7.96 -11.96 9.07
CA ALA A 164 -6.91 -12.49 8.21
C ALA A 164 -5.58 -11.79 8.46
N PRO A 165 -4.46 -12.51 8.64
CA PRO A 165 -3.19 -11.90 9.03
C PRO A 165 -2.49 -11.10 7.91
N ASP A 166 -2.83 -11.35 6.64
CA ASP A 166 -2.22 -10.68 5.50
C ASP A 166 -3.10 -10.68 4.25
N VAL A 167 -2.66 -9.92 3.24
CA VAL A 167 -3.33 -9.67 1.95
C VAL A 167 -3.45 -10.92 1.08
N TYR A 168 -2.80 -12.04 1.43
CA TYR A 168 -2.88 -13.30 0.70
C TYR A 168 -3.89 -14.24 1.34
N THR A 169 -3.94 -14.26 2.67
CA THR A 169 -4.88 -15.09 3.43
C THR A 169 -6.29 -14.55 3.32
N LEU A 170 -6.46 -13.23 3.25
CA LEU A 170 -7.78 -12.60 3.19
C LEU A 170 -8.57 -13.06 1.95
N PRO A 171 -8.06 -12.93 0.71
CA PRO A 171 -8.79 -13.41 -0.46
C PRO A 171 -9.06 -14.92 -0.43
N ALA A 172 -8.18 -15.72 0.18
CA ALA A 172 -8.40 -17.16 0.34
C ALA A 172 -9.63 -17.46 1.24
N LEU A 173 -9.84 -16.70 2.31
CA LEU A 173 -11.03 -16.84 3.16
C LEU A 173 -12.31 -16.42 2.43
N VAL A 174 -12.22 -15.37 1.59
CA VAL A 174 -13.33 -14.94 0.74
C VAL A 174 -13.68 -16.04 -0.26
N GLY A 175 -12.70 -16.57 -1.00
CA GLY A 175 -12.92 -17.64 -1.97
C GLY A 175 -13.43 -18.95 -1.36
N ALA A 176 -13.08 -19.21 -0.10
CA ALA A 176 -13.62 -20.34 0.67
C ALA A 176 -15.06 -20.11 1.18
N GLY A 177 -15.66 -18.94 0.94
CA GLY A 177 -17.04 -18.63 1.35
C GLY A 177 -17.20 -18.30 2.84
N VAL A 178 -16.11 -18.01 3.56
CA VAL A 178 -16.17 -17.65 5.00
C VAL A 178 -16.89 -16.30 5.20
N GLY A 179 -16.73 -15.39 4.24
CA GLY A 179 -17.41 -14.11 4.20
C GLY A 179 -16.92 -13.22 3.07
N VAL A 180 -17.41 -11.99 3.05
CA VAL A 180 -17.05 -10.95 2.09
C VAL A 180 -16.04 -9.97 2.70
N ASP A 181 -15.37 -9.17 1.88
CA ASP A 181 -14.55 -8.06 2.36
C ASP A 181 -14.70 -6.83 1.48
N ILE A 182 -14.30 -5.66 2.00
CA ILE A 182 -14.07 -4.46 1.20
C ILE A 182 -12.57 -4.19 1.13
N VAL A 183 -12.05 -4.20 -0.09
CA VAL A 183 -10.63 -4.04 -0.39
C VAL A 183 -10.41 -2.80 -1.26
N VAL A 184 -9.15 -2.43 -1.46
CA VAL A 184 -8.74 -1.43 -2.46
C VAL A 184 -8.59 -2.08 -3.83
N ALA A 185 -8.82 -1.33 -4.91
CA ALA A 185 -8.78 -1.86 -6.27
C ALA A 185 -7.47 -2.57 -6.66
N SER A 186 -6.33 -2.10 -6.16
CA SER A 186 -5.05 -2.78 -6.34
C SER A 186 -5.00 -4.22 -5.81
N ALA A 187 -5.88 -4.61 -4.90
CA ALA A 187 -5.97 -5.99 -4.41
C ALA A 187 -6.38 -6.99 -5.50
N ASP A 188 -7.08 -6.52 -6.54
CA ASP A 188 -7.45 -7.34 -7.71
C ASP A 188 -6.23 -7.84 -8.51
N ALA A 189 -5.04 -7.27 -8.29
CA ALA A 189 -3.79 -7.80 -8.83
C ALA A 189 -3.40 -9.15 -8.21
N ILE A 190 -3.91 -9.47 -7.02
CA ILE A 190 -3.77 -10.78 -6.37
C ILE A 190 -4.90 -11.66 -6.89
N ARG A 191 -4.71 -12.22 -8.09
CA ARG A 191 -5.70 -13.07 -8.77
C ARG A 191 -5.87 -14.39 -8.02
N LEU A 192 -7.08 -14.65 -7.55
CA LEU A 192 -7.56 -15.97 -7.11
C LEU A 192 -8.84 -16.28 -7.87
N ASP A 193 -8.88 -17.43 -8.54
CA ASP A 193 -10.00 -17.81 -9.42
C ASP A 193 -11.33 -17.88 -8.66
N GLN A 194 -11.29 -18.23 -7.38
CA GLN A 194 -12.45 -18.37 -6.51
C GLN A 194 -12.96 -17.03 -5.97
N VAL A 195 -12.35 -15.90 -6.34
CA VAL A 195 -12.69 -14.57 -5.84
C VAL A 195 -13.06 -13.63 -6.98
N CYS A 196 -14.20 -12.98 -6.83
CA CYS A 196 -14.69 -11.95 -7.71
C CYS A 196 -14.61 -10.59 -7.02
N PHE A 197 -13.99 -9.61 -7.67
CA PHE A 197 -13.95 -8.22 -7.21
C PHE A 197 -14.94 -7.37 -8.01
N ARG A 198 -15.74 -6.55 -7.32
CA ARG A 198 -16.71 -5.64 -7.95
C ARG A 198 -16.64 -4.24 -7.34
N PRO A 199 -16.77 -3.18 -8.15
CA PRO A 199 -16.98 -1.83 -7.66
C PRO A 199 -18.18 -1.75 -6.72
N LEU A 200 -18.05 -0.95 -5.67
CA LEU A 200 -19.18 -0.56 -4.84
C LEU A 200 -19.99 0.54 -5.55
N ALA A 201 -21.32 0.43 -5.51
CA ALA A 201 -22.22 1.43 -6.07
C ALA A 201 -22.54 2.51 -5.03
N GLY A 202 -22.53 3.79 -5.45
CA GLY A 202 -22.96 4.93 -4.64
C GLY A 202 -22.04 6.15 -4.83
N PRO A 203 -22.56 7.38 -4.70
CA PRO A 203 -21.79 8.60 -4.90
C PRO A 203 -20.73 8.85 -3.81
N ASP A 204 -20.90 8.22 -2.64
CA ASP A 204 -20.08 8.47 -1.44
C ASP A 204 -19.15 7.30 -1.09
N VAL A 205 -18.89 6.38 -2.03
CA VAL A 205 -17.92 5.30 -1.81
C VAL A 205 -16.54 5.90 -1.52
N PRO A 206 -15.93 5.60 -0.36
CA PRO A 206 -14.64 6.16 -0.02
C PRO A 206 -13.57 5.81 -1.05
N VAL A 207 -12.67 6.77 -1.31
CA VAL A 207 -11.49 6.57 -2.14
C VAL A 207 -10.28 6.77 -1.26
N LEU A 208 -9.45 5.73 -1.13
CA LEU A 208 -8.34 5.73 -0.20
C LEU A 208 -7.11 6.37 -0.88
N PRO A 209 -6.58 7.49 -0.36
CA PRO A 209 -5.35 8.08 -0.90
C PRO A 209 -4.16 7.22 -0.47
N ILE A 210 -3.40 6.74 -1.44
CA ILE A 210 -2.11 6.07 -1.24
C ILE A 210 -1.02 7.08 -1.51
N ALA A 211 -0.13 7.23 -0.53
CA ALA A 211 0.93 8.19 -0.52
C ALA A 211 2.30 7.53 -0.38
N LEU A 212 3.30 8.20 -0.95
CA LEU A 212 4.67 8.07 -0.50
C LEU A 212 4.81 8.85 0.80
N ALA A 213 5.36 8.23 1.84
CA ALA A 213 5.59 8.85 3.13
C ALA A 213 7.04 8.68 3.57
N TRP A 214 7.60 9.74 4.15
CA TRP A 214 8.95 9.80 4.67
C TRP A 214 9.02 10.74 5.86
N ARG A 215 10.09 10.65 6.65
CA ARG A 215 10.26 11.56 7.79
C ARG A 215 10.43 13.00 7.32
N THR A 216 9.71 13.92 7.95
CA THR A 216 9.89 15.35 7.72
C THR A 216 11.31 15.78 8.09
N GLY A 217 12.01 16.45 7.16
CA GLY A 217 13.39 16.90 7.37
C GLY A 217 14.45 15.81 7.20
N ASN A 218 14.11 14.64 6.62
CA ASN A 218 15.11 13.66 6.19
C ASN A 218 16.11 14.32 5.23
N ARG A 219 17.42 14.13 5.47
CA ARG A 219 18.53 14.75 4.70
C ARG A 219 19.24 13.77 3.77
N SER A 220 18.67 12.59 3.53
CA SER A 220 19.24 11.59 2.63
C SER A 220 19.14 12.07 1.18
N ALA A 221 20.29 12.42 0.59
CA ALA A 221 20.35 12.82 -0.81
C ALA A 221 19.87 11.71 -1.77
N ALA A 222 20.02 10.44 -1.37
CA ALA A 222 19.50 9.29 -2.11
C ALA A 222 17.96 9.22 -2.06
N LEU A 223 17.36 9.49 -0.90
CA LEU A 223 15.90 9.61 -0.79
C LEU A 223 15.38 10.78 -1.62
N ASP A 224 16.00 11.96 -1.52
CA ASP A 224 15.62 13.13 -2.30
C ASP A 224 15.68 12.87 -3.81
N ALA A 225 16.74 12.20 -4.25
CA ALA A 225 16.87 11.77 -5.64
C ALA A 225 15.75 10.82 -6.07
N MET A 226 15.42 9.84 -5.23
CA MET A 226 14.34 8.90 -5.47
C MET A 226 12.97 9.58 -5.50
N LEU A 227 12.73 10.56 -4.62
CA LEU A 227 11.49 11.35 -4.59
C LEU A 227 11.32 12.19 -5.87
N ARG A 228 12.39 12.78 -6.41
CA ARG A 228 12.38 13.47 -7.71
C ARG A 228 12.03 12.54 -8.86
N VAL A 229 12.57 11.31 -8.89
CA VAL A 229 12.15 10.30 -9.87
C VAL A 229 10.67 9.99 -9.70
N ALA A 230 10.22 9.80 -8.45
CA ALA A 230 8.83 9.51 -8.13
C ALA A 230 7.87 10.63 -8.53
N GLU A 231 8.25 11.91 -8.52
CA GLU A 231 7.39 13.01 -8.99
C GLU A 231 7.00 12.86 -10.45
N ARG A 232 7.91 12.33 -11.28
CA ARG A 232 7.68 12.13 -12.72
C ARG A 232 6.93 10.83 -13.03
N VAL A 233 7.30 9.72 -12.39
CA VAL A 233 6.73 8.39 -12.72
C VAL A 233 5.50 8.01 -11.87
N LEU A 234 5.32 8.69 -10.74
CA LEU A 234 4.16 8.58 -9.86
C LEU A 234 3.63 10.00 -9.57
N PRO A 235 3.03 10.67 -10.57
CA PRO A 235 2.56 12.04 -10.42
C PRO A 235 1.51 12.13 -9.31
N THR A 236 1.41 13.31 -8.70
CA THR A 236 0.40 13.56 -7.66
C THR A 236 -0.98 13.38 -8.26
N SER A 237 -1.78 12.47 -7.69
CA SER A 237 -3.17 12.29 -8.11
C SER A 237 -3.99 13.49 -7.66
N ALA A 238 -4.65 14.16 -8.61
CA ALA A 238 -5.55 15.27 -8.32
C ALA A 238 -6.75 14.80 -7.49
N GLU A 239 -7.35 15.69 -6.70
CA GLU A 239 -8.58 15.39 -5.95
C GLU A 239 -9.79 15.06 -6.84
N SER A 240 -9.70 15.39 -8.13
CA SER A 240 -10.82 15.36 -9.08
C SER A 240 -10.83 14.17 -10.04
N ASP A 241 -9.90 13.21 -9.93
CA ASP A 241 -10.00 11.93 -10.65
C ASP A 241 -11.06 11.04 -9.95
N ARG A 242 -12.33 11.33 -10.22
CA ARG A 242 -13.50 10.54 -9.82
C ARG A 242 -14.14 9.90 -11.06
#